data_AF-A0A921ZVG0-F1
#
_entry.id   AF-A0A921ZVG0-F1
#
_cell.length_a   1.000
_cell.length_b   1.000
_cell.length_c   1.000
_cell.angle_alpha   90.00
_cell.angle_beta   90.00
_cell.angle_gamma   90.00
#
_symmetry.space_group_name_H-M   'P 1'
#
loop_
_entity.id
_entity.type
_entity.pdbx_description
1 polymer ?
#
loop_
_entity_poly.entity_id
_entity_poly.type
_entity_poly.pdbx_seq_one_letter_code
_entity_poly.pdbx_strand_id
1 'polypeptide(L)'
;MVAANNIKVYGFYTEEIRKNRVREGFDVVSLDGLRGRLARDLALLNSPVKAKVGKYGVLIEEFENVALPCLNEKQFGSQSLLVIDEIGKMEFFSNAFKNKIKNIFDQQLNYTVLATIPITKSDKLIENIRNHNKAKVWVVTYENRNHIYEEIMQEIETSLSTK
;
A
#
# COMPACT_ATOMS: atom_id res chain seq x y z
N MET A 1 0.57 -20.05 4.54
CA MET A 1 1.34 -20.37 5.76
C MET A 1 2.24 -19.19 6.10
N VAL A 2 1.75 -18.20 6.85
CA VAL A 2 2.59 -17.17 7.52
C VAL A 2 2.72 -17.49 9.03
N ALA A 3 2.04 -18.54 9.49
CA ALA A 3 1.93 -18.92 10.90
C ALA A 3 3.13 -19.74 11.44
N ALA A 4 4.11 -20.09 10.62
CA ALA A 4 5.23 -20.95 11.04
C ALA A 4 6.40 -20.19 11.67
N ASN A 5 6.49 -18.87 11.44
CA ASN A 5 7.53 -18.01 11.99
C ASN A 5 6.85 -16.85 12.73
N ASN A 6 7.46 -16.33 13.81
CA ASN A 6 6.94 -15.26 14.67
C ASN A 6 6.91 -13.88 13.97
N ILE A 7 6.38 -13.84 12.74
CA ILE A 7 6.34 -12.69 11.84
C ILE A 7 5.16 -11.81 12.25
N LYS A 8 5.46 -10.57 12.59
CA LYS A 8 4.43 -9.56 12.84
C LYS A 8 4.13 -8.83 11.55
N VAL A 9 2.86 -8.86 11.12
CA VAL A 9 2.43 -8.20 9.89
C VAL A 9 1.71 -6.91 10.23
N TYR A 10 2.09 -5.82 9.58
CA TYR A 10 1.53 -4.49 9.73
C TYR A 10 1.18 -3.93 8.36
N GLY A 11 0.39 -2.86 8.34
CA GLY A 11 0.08 -2.16 7.10
C GLY A 11 -1.39 -2.15 6.76
N PHE A 12 -1.67 -1.88 5.50
CA PHE A 12 -3.01 -1.78 4.96
C PHE A 12 -3.05 -2.23 3.50
N TYR A 13 -4.25 -2.48 3.03
CA TYR A 13 -4.57 -2.72 1.63
C TYR A 13 -5.78 -1.89 1.22
N THR A 14 -6.05 -1.81 -0.08
CA THR A 14 -7.19 -1.09 -0.61
C THR A 14 -8.21 -2.05 -1.21
N GLU A 15 -9.49 -1.73 -1.07
CA GLU A 15 -10.58 -2.53 -1.61
C GLU A 15 -11.45 -1.69 -2.53
N GLU A 16 -11.74 -2.24 -3.71
CA GLU A 16 -12.74 -1.67 -4.60
C GLU A 16 -14.15 -1.91 -4.07
N ILE A 17 -14.91 -0.83 -3.85
CA ILE A 17 -16.28 -0.89 -3.38
C ILE A 17 -17.24 -0.78 -4.56
N ARG A 18 -18.14 -1.79 -4.67
CA ARG A 18 -19.18 -1.84 -5.69
C ARG A 18 -20.56 -1.98 -5.07
N LYS A 19 -21.53 -1.27 -5.64
CA LYS A 19 -22.97 -1.46 -5.37
C LYS A 19 -23.69 -1.65 -6.68
N ASN A 20 -24.55 -2.67 -6.77
CA ASN A 20 -25.29 -3.00 -7.99
C ASN A 20 -24.39 -3.10 -9.24
N ARG A 21 -23.19 -3.70 -9.09
CA ARG A 21 -22.14 -3.82 -10.12
C ARG A 21 -21.50 -2.49 -10.58
N VAL A 22 -21.90 -1.36 -10.01
CA VAL A 22 -21.27 -0.06 -10.25
C VAL A 22 -20.21 0.18 -9.20
N ARG A 23 -19.00 0.58 -9.63
CA ARG A 23 -17.94 1.00 -8.72
C ARG A 23 -18.28 2.34 -8.10
N GLU A 24 -18.42 2.33 -6.78
CA GLU A 24 -18.73 3.51 -5.96
C GLU A 24 -17.46 4.16 -5.40
N GLY A 25 -16.35 3.44 -5.34
CA GLY A 25 -15.07 3.99 -4.89
C GLY A 25 -14.12 2.93 -4.36
N PHE A 26 -13.26 3.36 -3.44
CA PHE A 26 -12.20 2.56 -2.84
C PHE A 26 -12.12 2.81 -1.34
N ASP A 27 -11.93 1.74 -0.58
CA ASP A 27 -11.63 1.80 0.85
C ASP A 27 -10.16 1.52 1.09
N VAL A 28 -9.65 2.06 2.20
CA VAL A 28 -8.41 1.62 2.83
C VAL A 28 -8.77 0.76 4.04
N VAL A 29 -8.11 -0.38 4.18
CA VAL A 29 -8.36 -1.35 5.24
C VAL A 29 -7.02 -1.73 5.87
N SER A 30 -6.84 -1.45 7.15
CA SER A 30 -5.67 -1.91 7.88
C SER A 30 -5.74 -3.42 8.14
N LEU A 31 -4.59 -4.05 8.39
CA LEU A 31 -4.54 -5.48 8.67
C LEU A 31 -5.16 -5.89 10.02
N ASP A 32 -5.40 -4.93 10.92
CA ASP A 32 -6.17 -5.12 12.16
C ASP A 32 -7.68 -4.82 12.00
N GLY A 33 -8.14 -4.51 10.78
CA GLY A 33 -9.54 -4.43 10.41
C GLY A 33 -10.18 -3.04 10.50
N LEU A 34 -9.41 -1.99 10.83
CA LEU A 34 -9.90 -0.62 10.73
C LEU A 34 -10.12 -0.26 9.26
N ARG A 35 -11.29 0.29 8.95
CA ARG A 35 -11.71 0.65 7.59
C ARG A 35 -12.00 2.13 7.50
N GLY A 36 -11.54 2.74 6.42
CA GLY A 36 -11.79 4.13 6.05
C GLY A 36 -11.99 4.27 4.55
N ARG A 37 -12.57 5.39 4.12
CA ARG A 37 -12.78 5.65 2.69
C ARG A 37 -11.53 6.29 2.11
N LEU A 38 -10.97 5.71 1.05
CA LEU A 38 -9.90 6.35 0.28
C LEU A 38 -10.48 7.30 -0.76
N ALA A 39 -11.45 6.82 -1.54
CA ALA A 39 -12.11 7.62 -2.56
C ALA A 39 -13.55 7.18 -2.79
N ARG A 40 -14.38 8.10 -3.29
CA ARG A 40 -15.77 7.85 -3.69
C ARG A 40 -16.11 8.55 -4.98
N ASP A 41 -17.04 7.98 -5.73
CA ASP A 41 -17.64 8.67 -6.88
C ASP A 41 -18.16 10.04 -6.40
N LEU A 42 -17.81 11.10 -7.12
CA LEU A 42 -18.19 12.47 -6.77
C LEU A 42 -19.71 12.63 -6.66
N ALA A 43 -20.49 11.84 -7.40
CA ALA A 43 -21.95 11.82 -7.31
C ALA A 43 -22.49 11.32 -5.95
N LEU A 44 -21.66 10.63 -5.16
CA LEU A 44 -22.01 10.10 -3.84
C LEU A 44 -21.53 10.98 -2.68
N LEU A 45 -20.81 12.07 -2.98
CA LEU A 45 -20.26 12.96 -1.97
C LEU A 45 -21.18 14.16 -1.75
N ASN A 46 -21.43 14.47 -0.47
CA ASN A 46 -22.26 15.61 -0.06
C ASN A 46 -21.49 16.94 -0.02
N SER A 47 -20.19 16.92 -0.34
CA SER A 47 -19.32 18.08 -0.26
C SER A 47 -18.21 18.02 -1.30
N PRO A 48 -17.75 19.18 -1.81
CA PRO A 48 -16.66 19.21 -2.77
C PRO A 48 -15.36 18.74 -2.11
N VAL A 49 -14.59 17.93 -2.84
CA VAL A 49 -13.24 17.54 -2.46
C VAL A 49 -12.18 18.27 -3.26
N LYS A 50 -11.03 18.50 -2.64
CA LYS A 50 -9.89 19.20 -3.25
C LYS A 50 -9.09 18.30 -4.21
N ALA A 51 -9.03 17.00 -3.94
CA ALA A 51 -8.27 16.02 -4.71
C ALA A 51 -9.20 15.07 -5.46
N LYS A 52 -8.89 14.81 -6.74
CA LYS A 52 -9.74 14.01 -7.64
C LYS A 52 -8.91 13.19 -8.61
N VAL A 53 -9.42 12.00 -8.97
CA VAL A 53 -8.90 11.16 -10.04
C VAL A 53 -10.07 10.68 -10.89
N GLY A 54 -10.20 11.24 -12.11
CA GLY A 54 -11.37 10.99 -12.94
C GLY A 54 -12.66 11.41 -12.22
N LYS A 55 -13.62 10.48 -12.12
CA LYS A 55 -14.89 10.70 -11.40
C LYS A 55 -14.82 10.48 -9.89
N TYR A 56 -13.66 10.11 -9.34
CA TYR A 56 -13.53 9.82 -7.91
C TYR A 56 -12.94 11.02 -7.17
N GLY A 57 -13.60 11.39 -6.08
CA GLY A 57 -13.08 12.32 -5.09
C GLY A 57 -12.29 11.60 -4.01
N VAL A 58 -11.09 12.09 -3.70
CA VAL A 58 -10.18 11.49 -2.71
C VAL A 58 -10.42 12.10 -1.34
N LEU A 59 -10.64 11.24 -0.34
CA LEU A 59 -10.96 11.59 1.04
C LEU A 59 -9.69 11.49 1.89
N ILE A 60 -8.82 12.49 1.76
CA ILE A 60 -7.45 12.48 2.31
C ILE A 60 -7.45 12.21 3.82
N GLU A 61 -8.28 12.90 4.59
CA GLU A 61 -8.31 12.77 6.06
C GLU A 61 -8.75 11.37 6.50
N GLU A 62 -9.77 10.81 5.84
CA GLU A 62 -10.25 9.45 6.14
C GLU A 62 -9.22 8.38 5.78
N PHE A 63 -8.51 8.58 4.67
CA PHE A 63 -7.39 7.73 4.31
C PHE A 63 -6.27 7.81 5.35
N GLU A 64 -5.85 9.03 5.72
CA GLU A 64 -4.77 9.27 6.68
C GLU A 64 -5.05 8.63 8.05
N ASN A 65 -6.30 8.71 8.52
CA ASN A 65 -6.74 8.14 9.79
C ASN A 65 -6.57 6.61 9.87
N VAL A 66 -6.50 5.91 8.74
CA VAL A 66 -6.25 4.46 8.69
C VAL A 66 -4.82 4.15 8.29
N ALA A 67 -4.33 4.77 7.21
CA ALA A 67 -3.05 4.42 6.62
C ALA A 67 -1.85 4.86 7.48
N LEU A 68 -1.86 6.08 8.02
CA LEU A 68 -0.68 6.60 8.74
C LEU A 68 -0.36 5.86 10.03
N PRO A 69 -1.34 5.48 10.88
CA PRO A 69 -1.07 4.67 12.06
C PRO A 69 -0.40 3.33 11.73
N CYS A 70 -0.76 2.72 10.58
CA CYS A 70 -0.19 1.46 10.13
C CYS A 70 1.30 1.56 9.76
N LEU A 71 1.83 2.78 9.54
CA LEU A 71 3.22 3.03 9.17
C LEU A 71 4.09 3.41 10.39
N ASN A 72 3.63 3.17 11.62
CA ASN A 72 4.39 3.51 12.82
C ASN A 72 5.57 2.56 13.08
N GLU A 73 6.71 2.88 12.45
CA GLU A 73 7.97 2.12 12.49
C GLU A 73 8.52 1.79 13.89
N LYS A 74 8.13 2.54 14.93
CA LYS A 74 8.53 2.25 16.32
C LYS A 74 8.12 0.87 16.80
N GLN A 75 7.16 0.23 16.12
CA GLN A 75 6.64 -1.10 16.44
C GLN A 75 7.33 -2.23 15.65
N PHE A 76 8.20 -1.89 14.69
CA PHE A 76 8.77 -2.84 13.74
C PHE A 76 10.14 -3.33 14.19
N GLY A 77 10.43 -4.60 13.89
CA GLY A 77 11.73 -5.24 14.11
C GLY A 77 12.11 -6.15 12.95
N SER A 78 13.18 -6.94 13.13
CA SER A 78 13.68 -7.88 12.10
C SER A 78 12.64 -8.87 11.60
N GLN A 79 11.73 -9.29 12.47
CA GLN A 79 10.63 -10.20 12.16
C GLN A 79 9.32 -9.46 11.85
N SER A 80 9.39 -8.29 11.19
CA SER A 80 8.22 -7.51 10.80
C SER A 80 8.08 -7.41 9.28
N LEU A 81 6.85 -7.61 8.81
CA LEU A 81 6.45 -7.40 7.42
C LEU A 81 5.46 -6.24 7.36
N LEU A 82 5.82 -5.19 6.62
CA LEU A 82 4.93 -4.06 6.34
C LEU A 82 4.30 -4.23 4.94
N VAL A 83 2.98 -4.30 4.88
CA VAL A 83 2.20 -4.42 3.65
C VAL A 83 1.60 -3.07 3.26
N ILE A 84 1.83 -2.62 2.03
CA ILE A 84 1.28 -1.35 1.53
C ILE A 84 0.68 -1.58 0.15
N ASP A 85 -0.63 -1.71 0.09
CA ASP A 85 -1.37 -1.83 -1.16
C ASP A 85 -2.40 -0.69 -1.28
N GLU A 86 -2.19 0.38 -2.04
CA GLU A 86 -1.12 0.68 -3.02
C GLU A 86 -0.31 1.93 -2.64
N ILE A 87 0.90 2.06 -3.17
CA ILE A 87 1.64 3.33 -3.24
C ILE A 87 1.38 3.98 -4.61
N GLY A 88 0.27 4.70 -4.71
CA GLY A 88 -0.25 5.18 -5.99
C GLY A 88 -0.67 6.66 -6.00
N LYS A 89 -1.33 7.03 -7.10
CA LYS A 89 -1.75 8.42 -7.37
C LYS A 89 -2.79 8.92 -6.37
N MET A 90 -3.71 8.07 -5.91
CA MET A 90 -4.78 8.50 -5.00
C MET A 90 -4.22 8.77 -3.60
N GLU A 91 -3.37 7.87 -3.12
CA GLU A 91 -2.74 7.91 -1.80
C GLU A 91 -1.76 9.09 -1.71
N PHE A 92 -1.06 9.40 -2.81
CA PHE A 92 -0.11 10.52 -2.88
C PHE A 92 -0.74 11.91 -2.87
N PHE A 93 -2.08 12.04 -2.88
CA PHE A 93 -2.70 13.31 -2.51
C PHE A 93 -2.51 13.64 -1.02
N SER A 94 -2.26 12.65 -0.17
CA SER A 94 -1.77 12.87 1.19
C SER A 94 -0.27 13.16 1.18
N ASN A 95 0.10 14.40 1.47
CA ASN A 95 1.50 14.77 1.66
C ASN A 95 2.12 14.05 2.87
N ALA A 96 1.33 13.83 3.93
CA ALA A 96 1.79 13.12 5.11
C ALA A 96 2.18 11.67 4.77
N PHE A 97 1.31 10.97 4.02
CA PHE A 97 1.58 9.62 3.53
C PHE A 97 2.78 9.60 2.58
N LYS A 98 2.83 10.49 1.60
CA LYS A 98 3.94 10.57 0.64
C LYS A 98 5.29 10.80 1.34
N ASN A 99 5.34 11.69 2.34
CA ASN A 99 6.53 11.91 3.15
C ASN A 99 6.90 10.68 3.97
N LYS A 100 5.90 9.96 4.50
CA LYS A 100 6.12 8.73 5.26
C LYS A 100 6.70 7.62 4.39
N ILE A 101 6.16 7.42 3.19
CA ILE A 101 6.72 6.49 2.19
C ILE A 101 8.15 6.87 1.84
N LYS A 102 8.41 8.16 1.57
CA LYS A 102 9.79 8.63 1.31
C LYS A 102 10.74 8.22 2.43
N ASN A 103 10.37 8.48 3.69
CA ASN A 103 11.22 8.13 4.84
C ASN A 103 11.47 6.61 4.96
N ILE A 104 10.44 5.79 4.71
CA ILE A 104 10.57 4.32 4.72
C ILE A 104 11.63 3.88 3.70
N PHE A 105 11.62 4.43 2.48
CA PHE A 105 12.53 4.00 1.41
C PHE A 105 13.89 4.73 1.38
N ASP A 106 14.05 5.82 2.14
CA ASP A 106 15.34 6.52 2.28
C ASP A 106 16.23 5.92 3.41
N GLN A 107 15.66 5.13 4.32
CA GLN A 107 16.35 4.59 5.50
C GLN A 107 16.87 3.17 5.32
N GLN A 108 17.87 2.79 6.13
CA GLN A 108 18.25 1.39 6.27
C GLN A 108 17.21 0.65 7.12
N LEU A 109 16.28 -0.01 6.43
CA LEU A 109 15.20 -0.76 7.07
C LEU A 109 15.71 -2.01 7.80
N ASN A 110 15.29 -2.18 9.05
CA ASN A 110 15.44 -3.43 9.80
C ASN A 110 14.26 -4.39 9.60
N TYR A 111 13.18 -4.00 8.93
CA TYR A 111 12.02 -4.83 8.59
C TYR A 111 11.90 -5.06 7.07
N THR A 112 10.93 -5.87 6.64
CA THR A 112 10.65 -6.14 5.22
C THR A 112 9.39 -5.39 4.78
N VAL A 113 9.39 -4.87 3.55
CA VAL A 113 8.24 -4.16 2.96
C VAL A 113 7.75 -4.93 1.75
N LEU A 114 6.46 -5.24 1.72
CA LEU A 114 5.74 -5.68 0.53
C LEU A 114 4.83 -4.53 0.09
N ALA A 115 5.02 -4.03 -1.12
CA ALA A 115 4.20 -2.94 -1.63
C ALA A 115 3.82 -3.13 -3.09
N THR A 116 2.66 -2.61 -3.47
CA THR A 116 2.26 -2.46 -4.87
C THR A 116 2.50 -1.02 -5.32
N ILE A 117 2.95 -0.87 -6.55
CA ILE A 117 3.18 0.42 -7.21
C ILE A 117 2.60 0.37 -8.63
N PRO A 118 2.18 1.52 -9.19
CA PRO A 118 1.64 1.53 -10.54
C PRO A 118 2.75 1.20 -11.55
N ILE A 119 2.36 0.51 -12.64
CA ILE A 119 3.26 0.20 -13.75
C ILE A 119 3.72 1.47 -14.50
N THR A 120 2.89 2.51 -14.49
CA THR A 120 3.16 3.75 -15.23
C THR A 120 4.19 4.61 -14.52
N LYS A 121 5.09 5.21 -15.30
CA LYS A 121 6.06 6.17 -14.80
C LYS A 121 5.37 7.51 -14.59
N SER A 122 5.13 7.90 -13.35
CA SER A 122 4.33 9.09 -13.06
C SER A 122 4.83 9.93 -11.89
N ASP A 123 5.53 9.34 -10.92
CA ASP A 123 6.06 10.04 -9.75
C ASP A 123 7.50 9.61 -9.46
N LYS A 124 8.37 10.59 -9.17
CA LYS A 124 9.80 10.35 -8.89
C LYS A 124 10.02 9.41 -7.71
N LEU A 125 9.19 9.49 -6.67
CA LEU A 125 9.30 8.60 -5.51
C LEU A 125 8.96 7.16 -5.89
N ILE A 126 7.93 6.95 -6.73
CA ILE A 126 7.59 5.62 -7.25
C ILE A 126 8.74 5.05 -8.10
N GLU A 127 9.37 5.87 -8.94
CA GLU A 127 10.56 5.44 -9.68
C GLU A 127 11.73 5.08 -8.76
N ASN A 128 11.96 5.84 -7.68
CA ASN A 128 13.00 5.54 -6.71
C ASN A 128 12.74 4.21 -6.00
N ILE A 129 11.49 3.94 -5.62
CA ILE A 129 11.08 2.65 -5.03
C ILE A 129 11.31 1.52 -6.04
N ARG A 130 10.88 1.70 -7.29
CA ARG A 130 11.03 0.67 -8.34
C ARG A 130 12.49 0.34 -8.64
N ASN A 131 13.37 1.33 -8.60
CA ASN A 131 14.81 1.15 -8.88
C ASN A 131 15.65 1.01 -7.61
N HIS A 132 15.02 0.82 -6.45
CA HIS A 132 15.74 0.72 -5.19
C HIS A 132 16.65 -0.53 -5.20
N ASN A 133 17.93 -0.35 -4.88
CA ASN A 133 18.96 -1.39 -5.02
C ASN A 133 18.72 -2.66 -4.18
N LYS A 134 17.92 -2.57 -3.12
CA LYS A 134 17.51 -3.69 -2.27
C LYS A 134 16.08 -4.20 -2.56
N ALA A 135 15.40 -3.62 -3.54
CA ALA A 135 14.05 -4.05 -3.91
C ALA A 135 14.12 -5.15 -4.98
N LYS A 136 13.31 -6.19 -4.80
CA LYS A 136 12.94 -7.10 -5.88
C LYS A 136 11.60 -6.67 -6.44
N VAL A 137 11.53 -6.47 -7.74
CA VAL A 137 10.33 -5.96 -8.41
C VAL A 137 9.82 -7.02 -9.38
N TRP A 138 8.55 -7.36 -9.21
CA TRP A 138 7.84 -8.23 -10.13
C TRP A 138 6.81 -7.41 -10.91
N VAL A 139 6.71 -7.68 -12.20
CA VAL A 139 5.63 -7.15 -13.04
C VAL A 139 4.54 -8.20 -13.11
N VAL A 140 3.37 -7.90 -12.56
CA VAL A 140 2.21 -8.79 -12.61
C VAL A 140 1.58 -8.71 -14.00
N THR A 141 1.42 -9.85 -14.65
CA THR A 141 0.77 -10.03 -15.94
C THR A 141 -0.43 -10.97 -15.81
N TYR A 142 -1.23 -11.08 -16.87
CA TYR A 142 -2.37 -12.01 -16.88
C TYR A 142 -1.93 -13.47 -16.67
N GLU A 143 -0.76 -13.81 -17.22
CA GLU A 143 -0.18 -15.15 -17.22
C GLU A 143 0.37 -15.52 -15.83
N ASN A 144 0.98 -14.56 -15.12
CA ASN A 144 1.66 -14.85 -13.85
C ASN A 144 0.84 -14.59 -12.59
N ARG A 145 -0.25 -13.81 -12.65
CA ARG A 145 -0.99 -13.33 -11.47
C ARG A 145 -1.45 -14.41 -10.49
N ASN A 146 -1.67 -15.64 -10.97
CA ASN A 146 -2.19 -16.74 -10.16
C ASN A 146 -1.10 -17.56 -9.47
N HIS A 147 0.18 -17.41 -9.83
CA HIS A 147 1.29 -18.20 -9.27
C HIS A 147 2.45 -17.35 -8.75
N ILE A 148 2.55 -16.08 -9.16
CA ILE A 148 3.61 -15.16 -8.71
C ILE A 148 3.66 -14.98 -7.19
N TYR A 149 2.54 -15.24 -6.50
CA TYR A 149 2.49 -15.20 -5.04
C TYR A 149 3.48 -16.19 -4.40
N GLU A 150 3.78 -17.32 -5.05
CA GLU A 150 4.74 -18.31 -4.53
C GLU A 150 6.16 -17.73 -4.51
N GLU A 151 6.57 -17.08 -5.61
CA GLU A 151 7.86 -16.39 -5.71
C GLU A 151 7.98 -15.24 -4.72
N ILE A 152 6.90 -14.46 -4.56
CA ILE A 152 6.86 -13.33 -3.61
C ILE A 152 6.97 -13.85 -2.17
N MET A 153 6.25 -14.92 -1.83
CA MET A 153 6.32 -15.53 -0.50
C MET A 153 7.72 -16.06 -0.19
N GLN A 154 8.36 -16.74 -1.14
CA GLN A 154 9.72 -17.23 -0.97
C GLN A 154 10.73 -16.09 -0.75
N GLU A 155 10.59 -14.98 -1.47
CA GLU A 155 11.44 -13.81 -1.26
C GLU A 155 11.22 -13.17 0.11
N ILE A 156 9.97 -13.06 0.56
CA ILE A 156 9.62 -12.53 1.88
C ILE A 156 10.29 -13.38 2.98
N GLU A 157 10.18 -14.71 2.89
CA GLU A 157 10.80 -15.63 3.85
C GLU A 157 12.33 -15.50 3.87
N THR A 158 12.95 -15.39 2.69
CA THR A 158 14.41 -15.18 2.55
C THR A 158 14.84 -13.85 3.18
N SER A 159 14.09 -12.78 2.90
CA SER A 159 14.34 -11.44 3.43
C SER A 159 14.27 -11.40 4.96
N LEU A 160 13.28 -12.08 5.55
CA LEU A 160 13.06 -12.16 7.00
C LEU A 160 14.05 -13.09 7.72
N SER A 161 14.67 -14.05 7.00
CA SER A 161 15.65 -14.99 7.57
C SER A 161 17.08 -14.46 7.55
N THR A 162 17.37 -13.45 6.71
CA THR A 162 18.73 -12.92 6.49
C THR A 162 19.03 -11.68 7.34
N LYS A 163 18.07 -11.21 8.16
CA LYS A 163 18.18 -10.03 9.03
C LYS A 163 18.25 -10.41 10.51
#